data_AF-A0A4Y4MCD6-F1
#
_entry.id   AF-A0A4Y4MCD6-F1
#
_cell.length_a   1.000
_cell.length_b   1.000
_cell.length_c   1.000
_cell.angle_alpha   90.00
_cell.angle_beta   90.00
_cell.angle_gamma   90.00
#
_symmetry.space_group_name_H-M   'P 1'
#
loop_
_entity.id
_entity.type
_entity.pdbx_description
1 polymer ?
#
loop_
_entity_poly.entity_id
_entity_poly.type
_entity_poly.pdbx_seq_one_letter_code
_entity_poly.pdbx_strand_id
1 'polypeptide(L)'
;MDEIKNQMYPIEEFLELVKHKQDRKEFYDPEYNYAVYSSKDRFEPEMKVFIGDPLDIGENDNEILPDFVYHNKLNYMCSDENIQDVVDLAFRQHAEVTSSQLINALNHYLEKDDFMDFK
;
A
#
# COMPACT_ATOMS: atom_id res chain seq x y z
N MET A 1 13.88 -14.26 1.91
CA MET A 1 12.58 -13.61 1.67
C MET A 1 12.94 -12.25 1.16
N ASP A 2 12.53 -11.94 -0.06
CA ASP A 2 12.97 -10.71 -0.72
C ASP A 2 12.45 -9.52 0.07
N GLU A 3 13.36 -8.60 0.40
CA GLU A 3 13.03 -7.37 1.09
C GLU A 3 12.05 -6.59 0.19
N ILE A 4 10.80 -6.40 0.62
CA ILE A 4 9.79 -5.68 -0.18
C ILE A 4 9.98 -4.16 -0.11
N LYS A 5 10.64 -3.67 0.94
CA LYS A 5 10.91 -2.26 1.16
C LYS A 5 12.07 -1.76 0.31
N ASN A 6 12.23 -0.45 0.28
CA ASN A 6 13.33 0.27 -0.36
C ASN A 6 13.38 0.10 -1.89
N GLN A 7 12.24 -0.14 -2.52
CA GLN A 7 12.15 -0.27 -3.98
C GLN A 7 10.84 0.24 -4.57
N MET A 8 10.88 0.45 -5.89
CA MET A 8 9.74 0.86 -6.70
C MET A 8 9.06 -0.36 -7.33
N TYR A 9 7.74 -0.38 -7.32
CA TYR A 9 6.94 -1.40 -8.00
C TYR A 9 5.95 -0.76 -8.96
N PRO A 10 5.64 -1.41 -10.10
CA PRO A 10 4.32 -1.25 -10.72
C PRO A 10 3.24 -1.61 -9.69
N ILE A 11 2.22 -0.77 -9.55
CA ILE A 11 1.17 -1.01 -8.55
C ILE A 11 0.52 -2.39 -8.70
N GLU A 12 0.34 -2.87 -9.91
CA GLU A 12 -0.24 -4.20 -10.18
C GLU A 12 0.61 -5.34 -9.63
N GLU A 13 1.94 -5.24 -9.76
CA GLU A 13 2.86 -6.24 -9.21
C GLU A 13 2.82 -6.23 -7.69
N PHE A 14 2.81 -5.04 -7.08
CA PHE A 14 2.74 -4.92 -5.62
C PHE A 14 1.43 -5.49 -5.06
N LEU A 15 0.30 -5.19 -5.70
CA LEU A 15 -1.00 -5.74 -5.30
C LEU A 15 -1.03 -7.27 -5.39
N GLU A 16 -0.32 -7.86 -6.36
CA GLU A 16 -0.21 -9.32 -6.47
C GLU A 16 0.58 -9.92 -5.30
N LEU A 17 1.66 -9.25 -4.86
CA LEU A 17 2.40 -9.65 -3.66
C LEU A 17 1.51 -9.62 -2.41
N VAL A 18 0.74 -8.52 -2.23
CA VAL A 18 -0.17 -8.35 -1.08
C VAL A 18 -1.29 -9.39 -1.11
N LYS A 19 -1.88 -9.65 -2.29
CA LYS A 19 -2.92 -10.66 -2.49
C LYS A 19 -2.44 -12.06 -2.11
N HIS A 20 -1.17 -12.35 -2.35
CA HIS A 20 -0.53 -13.62 -1.97
C HIS A 20 0.14 -13.60 -0.59
N LYS A 21 -0.05 -12.53 0.19
CA LYS A 21 0.53 -12.34 1.53
C LYS A 21 2.06 -12.46 1.56
N GLN A 22 2.71 -12.07 0.47
CA GLN A 22 4.17 -12.07 0.35
C GLN A 22 4.80 -10.81 0.94
N ASP A 23 3.99 -9.78 1.22
CA ASP A 23 4.37 -8.51 1.82
C ASP A 23 4.54 -8.58 3.35
N ARG A 24 4.09 -9.67 3.99
CA ARG A 24 4.02 -9.80 5.43
C ARG A 24 4.37 -11.20 5.92
N LYS A 25 4.60 -11.33 7.23
CA LYS A 25 4.81 -12.61 7.92
C LYS A 25 3.49 -13.15 8.45
N GLU A 26 3.45 -14.47 8.66
CA GLU A 26 2.33 -15.15 9.33
C GLU A 26 2.15 -14.67 10.77
N PHE A 27 3.26 -14.38 11.45
CA PHE A 27 3.28 -13.78 12.77
C PHE A 27 3.70 -12.32 12.68
N TYR A 28 3.17 -11.49 13.58
CA TYR A 28 3.51 -10.08 13.65
C TYR A 28 5.02 -9.85 13.78
N ASP A 29 5.55 -9.02 12.88
CA ASP A 29 6.96 -8.65 12.82
C ASP A 29 7.07 -7.18 12.37
N PRO A 30 7.40 -6.23 13.27
CA PRO A 30 7.51 -4.81 12.95
C PRO A 30 8.50 -4.50 11.83
N GLU A 31 9.48 -5.37 11.56
CA GLU A 31 10.42 -5.16 10.46
C GLU A 31 9.75 -5.22 9.09
N TYR A 32 8.57 -5.85 9.01
CA TYR A 32 7.74 -5.94 7.81
C TYR A 32 6.75 -4.77 7.67
N ASN A 33 6.66 -3.88 8.66
CA ASN A 33 5.83 -2.70 8.51
C ASN A 33 6.35 -1.84 7.37
N TYR A 34 5.44 -1.38 6.52
CA TYR A 34 5.74 -0.51 5.38
C TYR A 34 4.65 0.53 5.17
N ALA A 35 4.98 1.53 4.36
CA ALA A 35 4.02 2.46 3.80
C ALA A 35 4.20 2.57 2.28
N VAL A 36 3.10 2.91 1.62
CA VAL A 36 3.05 3.10 0.17
C VAL A 36 3.21 4.59 -0.12
N TYR A 37 4.13 4.93 -1.01
CA TYR A 37 4.42 6.30 -1.42
C TYR A 37 4.32 6.47 -2.93
N SER A 38 3.96 7.66 -3.38
CA SER A 38 3.75 7.96 -4.80
C SER A 38 3.94 9.45 -5.09
N SER A 39 4.27 9.80 -6.34
CA SER A 39 4.27 11.19 -6.80
C SER A 39 2.87 11.72 -7.18
N LYS A 40 1.84 10.89 -7.02
CA LYS A 40 0.42 11.16 -7.29
C LYS A 40 -0.38 10.87 -6.03
N ASP A 41 -1.53 11.52 -5.89
CA ASP A 41 -2.40 11.39 -4.71
C ASP A 41 -3.54 10.36 -4.90
N ARG A 42 -3.53 9.63 -6.02
CA ARG A 42 -4.53 8.60 -6.36
C ARG A 42 -3.85 7.42 -7.04
N PHE A 43 -4.33 6.21 -6.77
CA PHE A 43 -3.86 5.03 -7.48
C PHE A 43 -4.41 5.00 -8.91
N GLU A 44 -3.51 4.79 -9.88
CA GLU A 44 -3.82 4.67 -11.30
C GLU A 44 -3.13 3.43 -11.87
N PRO A 45 -3.73 2.74 -12.85
CA PRO A 45 -3.06 1.64 -13.53
C PRO A 45 -1.69 2.04 -14.08
N GLU A 46 -0.75 1.10 -14.08
CA GLU A 46 0.62 1.22 -14.56
C GLU A 46 1.50 2.23 -13.80
N MET A 47 0.98 2.85 -12.74
CA MET A 47 1.78 3.77 -11.93
C MET A 47 2.86 3.03 -11.15
N LYS A 48 3.91 3.76 -10.78
CA LYS A 48 4.92 3.26 -9.87
C LYS A 48 4.67 3.77 -8.45
N VAL A 49 4.79 2.86 -7.49
CA VAL A 49 4.75 3.15 -6.06
C VAL A 49 6.07 2.79 -5.42
N PHE A 50 6.50 3.57 -4.44
CA PHE A 50 7.63 3.24 -3.59
C PHE A 50 7.14 2.60 -2.31
N ILE A 51 7.73 1.46 -1.94
CA ILE A 51 7.44 0.79 -0.68
C ILE A 51 8.58 1.11 0.27
N GLY A 52 8.29 1.91 1.30
CA GLY A 52 9.28 2.41 2.24
C GLY A 52 8.93 2.04 3.68
N ASP A 53 9.83 2.40 4.59
CA ASP A 53 9.48 2.40 6.02
C ASP A 53 8.27 3.33 6.26
N PRO A 54 7.45 3.05 7.28
CA PRO A 54 6.39 3.97 7.70
C PRO A 54 6.93 5.36 8.04
N LEU A 55 6.09 6.38 7.89
CA LEU A 55 6.43 7.70 8.42
C LEU A 55 6.47 7.65 9.95
N ASP A 56 7.35 8.46 10.53
CA ASP A 56 7.43 8.63 11.98
C ASP A 56 6.68 9.90 12.40
N ILE A 57 6.25 9.97 13.65
CA ILE A 57 5.61 11.15 14.23
C ILE A 57 6.59 11.81 15.18
N GLY A 58 7.08 13.00 14.79
CA GLY A 58 8.01 13.78 15.58
C GLY A 58 7.38 14.37 16.85
N GLU A 59 8.22 14.94 17.71
CA GLU A 59 7.82 15.48 19.02
C GLU A 59 6.75 16.58 18.98
N ASN A 60 6.51 17.20 17.82
CA ASN A 60 5.50 18.25 17.61
C ASN A 60 4.33 17.80 16.72
N ASP A 61 3.99 16.50 16.71
CA ASP A 61 2.98 15.89 15.83
C ASP A 61 3.25 16.16 14.33
N ASN A 62 4.51 16.38 13.97
CA ASN A 62 4.90 16.55 12.58
C ASN A 62 5.24 15.19 11.95
N GLU A 63 4.72 14.94 10.76
CA GLU A 63 5.08 13.76 9.98
C GLU A 63 6.55 13.86 9.53
N ILE A 64 7.31 12.79 9.79
CA ILE A 64 8.70 12.64 9.37
C ILE A 64 8.73 11.55 8.31
N LEU A 65 8.89 11.97 7.05
CA LEU A 65 8.98 11.07 5.91
C LEU A 65 10.36 10.39 5.85
N PRO A 66 10.45 9.15 5.36
CA PRO A 66 11.73 8.51 5.06
C PRO A 66 12.58 9.35 4.09
N ASP A 67 13.90 9.30 4.24
CA ASP A 67 14.83 10.13 3.45
C ASP A 67 14.58 10.02 1.94
N PHE A 68 14.40 8.80 1.42
CA PHE A 68 14.14 8.61 -0.01
C PHE A 68 12.86 9.30 -0.46
N VAL A 69 11.79 9.20 0.34
CA VAL A 69 10.47 9.80 0.07
C VAL A 69 10.59 11.32 0.03
N TYR A 70 11.24 11.92 1.04
CA TYR A 70 11.45 13.36 1.12
C TYR A 70 12.27 13.90 -0.07
N HIS A 71 13.41 13.29 -0.37
CA HIS A 71 14.30 13.75 -1.43
C HIS A 71 13.69 13.59 -2.84
N ASN A 72 12.86 12.56 -3.05
CA ASN A 72 12.18 12.33 -4.32
C ASN A 72 10.80 13.00 -4.42
N LYS A 73 10.40 13.78 -3.42
CA LYS A 73 9.10 14.49 -3.36
C LYS A 73 7.91 13.54 -3.57
N LEU A 74 7.97 12.40 -2.92
CA LEU A 74 6.85 11.45 -2.89
C LEU A 74 5.94 11.78 -1.71
N ASN A 75 4.66 11.47 -1.87
CA ASN A 75 3.61 11.65 -0.87
C ASN A 75 3.26 10.30 -0.26
N TYR A 76 2.89 10.29 1.02
CA TYR A 76 2.29 9.15 1.68
C TYR A 76 0.91 8.85 1.06
N MET A 77 0.69 7.60 0.69
CA MET A 77 -0.59 7.13 0.14
C MET A 77 -1.41 6.42 1.19
N CYS A 78 -0.85 5.38 1.80
CA CYS A 78 -1.51 4.56 2.81
C CYS A 78 -0.50 3.66 3.55
N SER A 79 -0.94 3.11 4.67
CA SER A 79 -0.18 2.11 5.43
C SER A 79 -0.31 0.74 4.78
N ASP A 80 0.58 -0.16 5.19
CA ASP A 80 0.47 -1.60 4.98
C ASP A 80 -0.89 -2.16 5.40
N GLU A 81 -1.39 -1.81 6.58
CA GLU A 81 -2.70 -2.26 7.08
C GLU A 81 -3.83 -1.88 6.11
N ASN A 82 -3.86 -0.63 5.63
CA ASN A 82 -4.89 -0.17 4.71
C ASN A 82 -4.91 -0.98 3.41
N ILE A 83 -3.74 -1.19 2.79
CA ILE A 83 -3.68 -1.94 1.54
C ILE A 83 -3.94 -3.43 1.74
N GLN A 84 -3.44 -4.01 2.83
CA GLN A 84 -3.67 -5.42 3.18
C GLN A 84 -5.15 -5.70 3.43
N ASP A 85 -5.84 -4.86 4.19
CA ASP A 85 -7.27 -5.06 4.51
C ASP A 85 -8.15 -4.96 3.26
N VAL A 86 -7.91 -3.95 2.42
CA VAL A 86 -8.66 -3.77 1.16
C VAL A 86 -8.44 -4.96 0.24
N VAL A 87 -7.20 -5.39 0.05
CA VAL A 87 -6.87 -6.52 -0.83
C VAL A 87 -7.41 -7.84 -0.28
N ASP A 88 -7.22 -8.11 1.02
CA ASP A 88 -7.70 -9.34 1.65
C ASP A 88 -9.23 -9.43 1.61
N LEU A 89 -9.94 -8.32 1.81
CA LEU A 89 -11.39 -8.31 1.72
C LEU A 89 -11.89 -8.48 0.28
N ALA A 90 -11.33 -7.73 -0.68
CA ALA A 90 -11.70 -7.82 -2.08
C ALA A 90 -11.48 -9.25 -2.63
N PHE A 91 -10.33 -9.85 -2.33
CA PHE A 91 -10.00 -11.22 -2.74
C PHE A 91 -10.91 -12.27 -2.07
N ARG A 92 -11.31 -12.04 -0.81
CA ARG A 92 -12.26 -12.91 -0.11
C ARG A 92 -13.66 -12.84 -0.71
N GLN A 93 -14.10 -11.67 -1.17
CA GLN A 93 -15.40 -11.49 -1.82
C GLN A 93 -15.40 -12.03 -3.26
N HIS A 94 -14.30 -11.85 -4.00
CA HIS A 94 -14.16 -12.21 -5.40
C HIS A 94 -12.78 -12.82 -5.69
N ALA A 95 -12.71 -14.15 -5.80
CA ALA A 95 -11.44 -14.89 -5.93
C ALA A 95 -10.64 -14.58 -7.22
N GLU A 96 -11.30 -14.12 -8.27
CA GLU A 96 -10.69 -13.69 -9.54
C GLU A 96 -10.50 -12.16 -9.64
N VAL A 97 -10.45 -11.43 -8.51
CA VAL A 97 -10.36 -9.97 -8.51
C VAL A 97 -9.09 -9.52 -9.25
N THR A 98 -9.28 -8.61 -10.19
CA THR A 98 -8.19 -8.07 -11.03
C THR A 98 -7.47 -6.92 -10.32
N SER A 99 -6.22 -6.65 -10.70
CA SER A 99 -5.47 -5.51 -10.15
C SER A 99 -6.19 -4.17 -10.38
N SER A 100 -6.88 -3.98 -11.51
CA SER A 100 -7.69 -2.78 -11.76
C SER A 100 -8.88 -2.65 -10.79
N GLN A 101 -9.51 -3.77 -10.43
CA GLN A 101 -10.56 -3.79 -9.40
C GLN A 101 -9.99 -3.49 -8.01
N LEU A 102 -8.81 -4.01 -7.68
CA LEU A 102 -8.11 -3.71 -6.43
C LEU A 102 -7.73 -2.22 -6.34
N ILE A 103 -7.23 -1.61 -7.42
CA ILE A 103 -6.96 -0.17 -7.51
C ILE A 103 -8.24 0.64 -7.25
N ASN A 104 -9.37 0.23 -7.83
CA ASN A 104 -10.65 0.89 -7.61
C ASN A 104 -11.12 0.74 -6.15
N ALA A 105 -10.95 -0.43 -5.54
CA ALA A 105 -11.28 -0.67 -4.14
C ALA A 105 -10.42 0.18 -3.20
N LEU A 106 -9.11 0.29 -3.46
CA LEU A 106 -8.19 1.13 -2.67
C LEU A 106 -8.57 2.60 -2.75
N ASN A 107 -8.76 3.11 -3.96
CA ASN A 107 -9.17 4.50 -4.13
C ASN A 107 -10.52 4.78 -3.45
N HIS A 108 -11.46 3.84 -3.51
CA HIS A 108 -12.74 3.97 -2.82
C HIS A 108 -12.56 4.03 -1.30
N TYR A 109 -11.75 3.13 -0.74
CA TYR A 109 -11.44 3.09 0.69
C TYR A 109 -10.80 4.39 1.18
N LEU A 110 -9.77 4.87 0.47
CA LEU A 110 -9.09 6.11 0.85
C LEU A 110 -9.96 7.37 0.68
N GLU A 111 -10.91 7.35 -0.26
CA GLU A 111 -11.81 8.49 -0.50
C GLU A 111 -13.02 8.51 0.45
N LYS A 112 -13.50 7.33 0.87
CA LYS A 112 -14.78 7.20 1.57
C LYS A 112 -14.69 6.61 2.98
N ASP A 113 -13.52 6.14 3.38
CA ASP A 113 -13.31 5.40 4.62
C ASP A 113 -14.28 4.20 4.75
N ASP A 114 -14.49 3.52 3.62
CA ASP A 114 -15.44 2.41 3.49
C ASP A 114 -14.93 1.35 2.51
N PHE A 115 -15.29 0.10 2.72
CA PHE A 115 -14.85 -0.97 1.85
C PHE A 115 -15.77 -1.11 0.63
N MET A 116 -15.18 -1.30 -0.54
CA MET A 116 -15.95 -1.57 -1.75
C MET A 116 -16.53 -3.00 -1.73
N ASP A 117 -17.85 -3.11 -1.90
CA ASP A 117 -18.53 -4.39 -2.09
C ASP A 117 -18.43 -4.89 -3.54
N PHE A 118 -17.92 -6.11 -3.69
CA PHE A 118 -17.93 -6.89 -4.92
C PHE A 118 -19.16 -7.81 -4.91
N LYS A 119 -20.02 -7.65 -5.93
CA LYS A 119 -21.21 -8.48 -6.13
C LYS A 119 -20.92 -9.68 -7.03
#